data_AF-A0A8E0IRU3-F1
#
_entry.id   AF-A0A8E0IRU3-F1
#
_cell.length_a   1.000
_cell.length_b   1.000
_cell.length_c   1.000
_cell.angle_alpha   90.00
_cell.angle_beta   90.00
_cell.angle_gamma   90.00
#
_symmetry.space_group_name_H-M   'P 1'
#
loop_
_entity.id
_entity.type
_entity.pdbx_description
1 polymer ?
#
loop_
_entity_poly.entity_id
_entity_poly.type
_entity_poly.pdbx_seq_one_letter_code
_entity_poly.pdbx_strand_id
1 'polypeptide(L)'
;SGVPIARGQAHDSSGGCNSDATNQDIYQRGVEALQLAESVRDYLLRKLASGAPASLNVFFWNPTVRPVHQNGEITLATRGKHFSLKDENGEVVTYEILKQVKVDNAVLRRDPAQEKPDVYYRTTIVVPLTMKAMDWVGFTLEEASQCVTDRQPSTTISNAYYTLTFDKGQLVLVDRRTKQSFVNPIHFDDGGDEGDTYDYSPAFQDWLLDLTLAEAEVTGQQGKLVSELVFRGQWQLPSDLAQRAAKKASVEMPYVLVLKLAADDPVIHFEFT
;
A
#
# COMPACT_ATOMS: atom_id res chain seq x y z
N SER A 1 1.26 -34.34 -3.88
CA SER A 1 2.01 -33.41 -3.01
C SER A 1 1.01 -32.48 -2.34
N GLY A 2 0.99 -32.43 -1.01
CA GLY A 2 0.00 -31.62 -0.27
C GLY A 2 0.20 -30.12 -0.49
N VAL A 3 -0.89 -29.35 -0.42
CA VAL A 3 -0.86 -27.89 -0.58
C VAL A 3 0.05 -27.30 0.53
N PRO A 4 1.14 -26.58 0.19
CA PRO A 4 2.12 -26.12 1.17
C PRO A 4 1.52 -25.27 2.29
N ILE A 5 0.47 -24.50 1.99
CA ILE A 5 -0.20 -23.60 2.95
C ILE A 5 -0.89 -24.34 4.10
N ALA A 6 -1.47 -25.51 3.85
CA ALA A 6 -2.22 -26.25 4.87
C ALA A 6 -1.29 -26.80 5.98
N ARG A 7 0.00 -26.95 5.69
CA ARG A 7 1.00 -27.42 6.65
C ARG A 7 1.56 -26.32 7.56
N GLY A 8 1.21 -25.06 7.31
CA GLY A 8 1.47 -23.94 8.22
C GLY A 8 0.29 -23.63 9.16
N GLN A 9 -0.81 -24.38 9.07
CA GLN A 9 -2.06 -24.11 9.81
C GLN A 9 -2.24 -24.99 11.06
N ALA A 10 -1.25 -25.79 11.44
CA ALA A 10 -1.27 -26.44 12.75
C ALA A 10 -1.21 -25.38 13.85
N HIS A 11 -1.87 -25.62 14.99
CA HIS A 11 -2.03 -24.61 16.04
C HIS A 11 -0.70 -23.97 16.48
N ASP A 12 0.32 -24.78 16.74
CA ASP A 12 1.67 -24.31 17.10
C ASP A 12 2.32 -23.49 15.99
N SER A 13 2.04 -23.83 14.73
CA SER A 13 2.59 -23.13 13.55
C SER A 13 1.96 -21.76 13.35
N SER A 14 0.62 -21.68 13.42
CA SER A 14 -0.10 -20.40 13.32
C SER A 14 0.07 -19.53 14.57
N GLY A 15 0.28 -20.13 15.75
CA GLY A 15 0.52 -19.42 17.00
C GLY A 15 1.93 -18.84 17.11
N GLY A 16 2.87 -19.25 16.24
CA GLY A 16 4.25 -18.76 16.28
C GLY A 16 5.06 -19.31 17.46
N CYS A 17 4.55 -20.30 18.19
CA CYS A 17 5.12 -20.77 19.45
C CYS A 17 6.19 -21.88 19.28
N ASN A 18 6.75 -22.06 18.07
CA ASN A 18 7.82 -23.04 17.83
C ASN A 18 9.21 -22.42 17.96
N SER A 19 10.23 -23.27 17.82
CA SER A 19 11.62 -22.80 17.65
C SER A 19 11.78 -21.92 16.40
N ASP A 20 12.76 -21.01 16.42
CA ASP A 20 13.11 -20.15 15.28
C ASP A 20 13.27 -20.94 13.98
N ALA A 21 13.96 -22.08 14.03
CA ALA A 21 14.17 -22.94 12.86
C ALA A 21 12.85 -23.48 12.29
N THR A 22 11.91 -23.85 13.16
CA THR A 22 10.59 -24.33 12.74
C THR A 22 9.74 -23.19 12.18
N ASN A 23 9.71 -22.03 12.83
CA ASN A 23 8.99 -20.85 12.36
C ASN A 23 9.54 -20.35 11.01
N GLN A 24 10.85 -20.39 10.81
CA GLN A 24 11.49 -20.07 9.53
C GLN A 24 11.05 -21.01 8.40
N ASP A 25 10.96 -22.31 8.67
CA ASP A 25 10.48 -23.30 7.70
C ASP A 25 8.98 -23.10 7.38
N ILE A 26 8.15 -22.79 8.38
CA ILE A 26 6.73 -22.45 8.17
C ILE A 26 6.59 -21.20 7.29
N TYR A 27 7.36 -20.15 7.59
CA TYR A 27 7.40 -18.94 6.77
C TYR A 27 7.77 -19.24 5.32
N GLN A 28 8.83 -20.03 5.11
CA GLN A 28 9.29 -20.41 3.77
C GLN A 28 8.22 -21.16 2.98
N ARG A 29 7.46 -22.06 3.61
CA ARG A 29 6.32 -22.75 2.96
C ARG A 29 5.23 -21.77 2.53
N GLY A 30 4.98 -20.73 3.34
CA GLY A 30 4.06 -19.65 3.00
C GLY A 30 4.53 -18.87 1.77
N VAL A 31 5.82 -18.52 1.72
CA VAL A 31 6.45 -17.86 0.57
C VAL A 31 6.31 -18.71 -0.70
N GLU A 32 6.60 -20.00 -0.64
CA GLU A 32 6.47 -20.92 -1.77
C GLU A 32 5.02 -21.03 -2.27
N ALA A 33 4.05 -21.14 -1.35
CA ALA A 33 2.64 -21.19 -1.69
C ALA A 33 2.19 -19.90 -2.40
N LEU A 34 2.61 -18.75 -1.89
CA LEU A 34 2.30 -17.44 -2.48
C LEU A 34 2.89 -17.32 -3.88
N GLN A 35 4.18 -17.63 -4.06
CA GLN A 35 4.85 -17.59 -5.36
C GLN A 35 4.17 -18.47 -6.41
N LEU A 36 3.73 -19.67 -6.01
CA LEU A 36 2.99 -20.56 -6.90
C LEU A 36 1.62 -19.98 -7.28
N ALA A 37 0.88 -19.46 -6.29
CA ALA A 37 -0.42 -18.84 -6.53
C ALA A 37 -0.33 -17.62 -7.46
N GLU A 38 0.66 -16.75 -7.24
CA GLU A 38 0.95 -15.61 -8.10
C GLU A 38 1.32 -16.03 -9.52
N SER A 39 2.17 -17.06 -9.66
CA SER A 39 2.55 -17.58 -10.97
C SER A 39 1.36 -18.15 -11.76
N VAL A 40 0.46 -18.87 -11.08
CA VAL A 40 -0.78 -19.39 -11.68
C VAL A 40 -1.73 -18.24 -12.04
N ARG A 41 -1.91 -17.26 -11.15
CA ARG A 41 -2.71 -16.05 -11.41
C ARG A 41 -2.20 -15.34 -12.67
N ASP A 42 -0.91 -15.08 -12.75
CA ASP A 42 -0.29 -14.35 -13.87
C ASP A 42 -0.43 -15.13 -15.18
N TYR A 43 -0.25 -16.46 -15.15
CA TYR A 43 -0.48 -17.32 -16.31
C TYR A 43 -1.93 -17.24 -16.80
N LEU A 44 -2.91 -17.35 -15.90
CA LEU A 44 -4.33 -17.29 -16.23
C LEU A 44 -4.71 -15.92 -16.78
N LEU A 45 -4.28 -14.84 -16.15
CA LEU A 45 -4.56 -13.47 -16.62
C LEU A 45 -3.99 -13.23 -18.02
N ARG A 46 -2.76 -13.69 -18.31
CA ARG A 46 -2.17 -13.62 -19.66
C ARG A 46 -2.98 -14.43 -20.68
N LYS A 47 -3.40 -15.64 -20.31
CA LYS A 47 -4.21 -16.49 -21.19
C LYS A 47 -5.56 -15.86 -21.49
N LEU A 48 -6.22 -15.29 -20.49
CA LEU A 48 -7.48 -14.56 -20.67
C LEU A 48 -7.30 -13.32 -21.56
N ALA A 49 -6.27 -12.51 -21.29
CA ALA A 49 -5.96 -11.32 -22.09
C ALA A 49 -5.64 -11.67 -23.56
N SER A 50 -5.06 -12.83 -23.84
CA SER A 50 -4.76 -13.27 -25.22
C SER A 50 -6.00 -13.51 -26.08
N GLY A 51 -7.19 -13.67 -25.47
CA GLY A 51 -8.47 -13.76 -26.17
C GLY A 51 -9.18 -12.42 -26.36
N ALA A 52 -8.68 -11.33 -25.78
CA ALA A 52 -9.27 -10.00 -25.89
C ALA A 52 -8.91 -9.32 -27.22
N PRO A 53 -9.66 -8.28 -27.64
CA PRO A 53 -9.32 -7.47 -28.81
C PRO A 53 -7.88 -6.93 -28.73
N ALA A 54 -7.15 -7.00 -29.84
CA ALA A 54 -5.73 -6.62 -29.90
C ALA A 54 -5.44 -5.14 -29.61
N SER A 55 -6.46 -4.27 -29.63
CA SER A 55 -6.34 -2.87 -29.23
C SER A 55 -6.18 -2.68 -27.72
N LEU A 56 -6.77 -3.57 -26.90
CA LEU A 56 -6.75 -3.46 -25.44
C LEU A 56 -5.42 -3.99 -24.89
N ASN A 57 -4.80 -3.23 -24.00
CA ASN A 57 -3.49 -3.56 -23.45
C ASN A 57 -3.36 -3.34 -21.93
N VAL A 58 -4.42 -2.84 -21.29
CA VAL A 58 -4.56 -2.73 -19.83
C VAL A 58 -5.85 -3.43 -19.44
N PHE A 59 -5.81 -4.29 -18.42
CA PHE A 59 -6.96 -5.11 -18.03
C PHE A 59 -7.15 -5.12 -16.53
N PHE A 60 -8.40 -5.02 -16.10
CA PHE A 60 -8.82 -5.27 -14.73
C PHE A 60 -9.86 -6.38 -14.71
N TRP A 61 -9.75 -7.27 -13.74
CA TRP A 61 -10.62 -8.45 -13.61
C TRP A 61 -11.33 -8.41 -12.26
N ASN A 62 -12.62 -8.70 -12.27
CA ASN A 62 -13.42 -8.93 -11.09
C ASN A 62 -13.65 -10.45 -10.91
N PRO A 63 -12.88 -11.13 -10.04
CA PRO A 63 -13.05 -12.56 -9.80
C PRO A 63 -14.21 -12.87 -8.83
N THR A 64 -14.99 -11.87 -8.40
CA THR A 64 -16.04 -12.05 -7.41
C THR A 64 -17.40 -12.26 -8.05
N VAL A 65 -18.30 -12.94 -7.33
CA VAL A 65 -19.69 -13.19 -7.77
C VAL A 65 -20.60 -11.96 -7.66
N ARG A 66 -20.06 -10.78 -7.34
CA ARG A 66 -20.81 -9.53 -7.20
C ARG A 66 -20.22 -8.47 -8.12
N PRO A 67 -21.02 -7.52 -8.63
CA PRO A 67 -20.46 -6.35 -9.30
C PRO A 67 -19.59 -5.55 -8.32
N VAL A 68 -18.55 -4.91 -8.86
CA VAL A 68 -17.65 -4.05 -8.09
C VAL A 68 -17.63 -2.65 -8.69
N HIS A 69 -17.73 -1.65 -7.82
CA HIS A 69 -17.53 -0.24 -8.12
C HIS A 69 -16.41 0.25 -7.21
N GLN A 70 -15.21 0.41 -7.76
CA GLN A 70 -14.03 0.71 -6.96
C GLN A 70 -12.96 1.42 -7.78
N ASN A 71 -12.00 2.00 -7.08
CA ASN A 71 -10.78 2.50 -7.69
C ASN A 71 -9.78 1.34 -7.84
N GLY A 72 -9.40 1.02 -9.09
CA GLY A 72 -8.39 0.01 -9.40
C GLY A 72 -7.01 0.62 -9.56
N GLU A 73 -6.01 0.00 -8.93
CA GLU A 73 -4.60 0.39 -9.04
C GLU A 73 -3.87 -0.53 -10.02
N ILE A 74 -3.05 0.04 -10.91
CA ILE A 74 -2.17 -0.73 -11.78
C ILE A 74 -0.87 0.03 -12.06
N THR A 75 0.23 -0.72 -12.23
CA THR A 75 1.50 -0.17 -12.67
C THR A 75 1.74 -0.45 -14.15
N LEU A 76 1.98 0.62 -14.90
CA LEU A 76 2.15 0.62 -16.35
C LEU A 76 3.60 0.95 -16.71
N ALA A 77 4.10 0.35 -17.79
CA ALA A 77 5.38 0.69 -18.39
C ALA A 77 5.15 1.42 -19.72
N THR A 78 5.57 2.68 -19.79
CA THR A 78 5.37 3.54 -20.98
C THR A 78 6.68 4.11 -21.49
N ARG A 79 6.79 4.33 -22.81
CA ARG A 79 7.98 4.99 -23.40
C ARG A 79 7.95 6.49 -23.11
N GLY A 80 6.80 7.13 -23.30
CA GLY A 80 6.55 8.51 -22.92
C GLY A 80 6.21 8.71 -21.44
N LYS A 81 6.43 9.93 -20.95
CA LYS A 81 6.00 10.37 -19.61
C LYS A 81 4.48 10.47 -19.49
N HIS A 82 3.81 10.79 -20.59
CA HIS A 82 2.38 11.08 -20.66
C HIS A 82 1.68 10.07 -21.57
N PHE A 83 0.50 9.65 -21.14
CA PHE A 83 -0.34 8.71 -21.87
C PHE A 83 -1.82 8.99 -21.60
N SER A 84 -2.68 8.48 -22.44
CA SER A 84 -4.13 8.47 -22.25
C SER A 84 -4.62 7.03 -22.17
N LEU A 85 -5.71 6.82 -21.43
CA LEU A 85 -6.45 5.57 -21.42
C LEU A 85 -7.76 5.79 -22.16
N LYS A 86 -8.10 4.85 -23.05
CA LYS A 86 -9.41 4.81 -23.70
C LYS A 86 -10.11 3.50 -23.38
N ASP A 87 -11.42 3.55 -23.20
CA ASP A 87 -12.24 2.35 -23.03
C ASP A 87 -12.43 1.60 -24.36
N GLU A 88 -13.24 0.54 -24.34
CA GLU A 88 -13.59 -0.26 -25.53
C GLU A 88 -14.38 0.52 -26.59
N ASN A 89 -15.05 1.61 -26.21
CA ASN A 89 -15.79 2.49 -27.10
C ASN A 89 -14.91 3.61 -27.70
N GLY A 90 -13.66 3.72 -27.24
CA GLY A 90 -12.72 4.76 -27.64
C GLY A 90 -12.86 6.06 -26.84
N GLU A 91 -13.67 6.08 -25.78
CA GLU A 91 -13.85 7.24 -24.90
C GLU A 91 -12.67 7.37 -23.92
N VAL A 92 -12.24 8.61 -23.67
CA VAL A 92 -11.10 8.87 -22.77
C VAL A 92 -11.49 8.64 -21.32
N VAL A 93 -10.72 7.81 -20.63
CA VAL A 93 -10.92 7.45 -19.22
C VAL A 93 -10.03 8.32 -18.34
N THR A 94 -10.62 8.93 -17.33
CA THR A 94 -9.89 9.70 -16.32
C THR A 94 -9.17 8.78 -15.34
N TYR A 95 -7.94 9.12 -15.00
CA TYR A 95 -7.12 8.42 -14.01
C TYR A 95 -6.24 9.41 -13.24
N GLU A 96 -5.69 8.99 -12.11
CA GLU A 96 -4.70 9.76 -11.36
C GLU A 96 -3.39 9.01 -11.22
N ILE A 97 -2.27 9.73 -11.25
CA ILE A 97 -0.95 9.17 -11.04
C ILE A 97 -0.67 9.10 -9.53
N LEU A 98 -0.39 7.90 -9.05
CA LEU A 98 0.07 7.66 -7.68
C LEU A 98 1.56 7.87 -7.56
N LYS A 99 2.32 7.26 -8.48
CA LYS A 99 3.79 7.27 -8.48
C LYS A 99 4.28 7.13 -9.92
N GLN A 100 5.29 7.91 -10.28
CA GLN A 100 5.98 7.77 -11.56
C GLN A 100 7.48 7.77 -11.36
N VAL A 101 8.15 6.75 -11.88
CA VAL A 101 9.62 6.62 -11.80
C VAL A 101 10.17 6.42 -13.20
N LYS A 102 11.20 7.20 -13.55
CA LYS A 102 11.99 6.98 -14.76
C LYS A 102 12.97 5.82 -14.50
N VAL A 103 12.90 4.77 -15.31
CA VAL A 103 13.73 3.58 -15.21
C VAL A 103 14.61 3.47 -16.45
N ASP A 104 15.88 3.16 -16.27
CA ASP A 104 16.79 2.82 -17.37
C ASP A 104 17.11 1.33 -17.29
N ASN A 105 16.78 0.61 -18.36
CA ASN A 105 17.05 -0.82 -18.50
C ASN A 105 18.24 -1.10 -19.42
N ALA A 106 19.11 -0.11 -19.64
CA ALA A 106 20.31 -0.27 -20.41
C ALA A 106 21.13 -1.47 -19.92
N VAL A 107 21.54 -2.33 -20.86
CA VAL A 107 22.43 -3.45 -20.55
C VAL A 107 23.79 -2.87 -20.17
N LEU A 108 24.22 -3.14 -18.93
CA LEU A 108 25.55 -2.74 -18.46
C LEU A 108 26.62 -3.31 -19.39
N ARG A 109 27.48 -2.44 -19.92
CA ARG A 109 28.61 -2.82 -20.78
C ARG A 109 29.92 -2.53 -20.06
N ARG A 110 30.97 -3.27 -20.41
CA ARG A 110 32.32 -3.03 -19.89
C ARG A 110 32.85 -1.64 -20.26
N ASP A 111 32.42 -1.12 -21.40
CA ASP A 111 32.69 0.25 -21.85
C ASP A 111 31.40 1.08 -21.71
N PRO A 112 31.32 2.02 -20.76
CA PRO A 112 30.15 2.88 -20.56
C PRO A 112 29.78 3.71 -21.80
N ALA A 113 30.72 4.00 -22.71
CA ALA A 113 30.44 4.73 -23.94
C ALA A 113 29.62 3.92 -24.96
N GLN A 114 29.52 2.59 -24.78
CA GLN A 114 28.75 1.69 -25.63
C GLN A 114 27.35 1.37 -25.05
N GLU A 115 27.04 1.87 -23.86
CA GLU A 115 25.71 1.74 -23.28
C GLU A 115 24.72 2.61 -24.05
N LYS A 116 23.59 2.02 -24.45
CA LYS A 116 22.47 2.74 -25.05
C LYS A 116 21.36 2.82 -24.02
N PRO A 117 20.94 4.03 -23.60
CA PRO A 117 19.84 4.18 -22.65
C PRO A 117 18.58 3.47 -23.17
N ASP A 118 18.00 2.58 -22.36
CA ASP A 118 16.70 1.95 -22.62
C ASP A 118 15.71 2.45 -21.58
N VAL A 119 15.36 3.72 -21.75
CA VAL A 119 14.56 4.46 -20.78
C VAL A 119 13.08 4.18 -21.01
N TYR A 120 12.37 3.90 -19.91
CA TYR A 120 10.93 3.88 -19.85
C TYR A 120 10.44 4.48 -18.52
N TYR A 121 9.15 4.78 -18.44
CA TYR A 121 8.50 5.25 -17.23
C TYR A 121 7.68 4.12 -16.64
N ARG A 122 7.88 3.86 -15.35
CA ARG A 122 7.03 2.98 -14.56
C ARG A 122 6.06 3.86 -13.77
N THR A 123 4.80 3.84 -14.17
CA THR A 123 3.75 4.72 -13.64
C THR A 123 2.67 3.88 -12.96
N THR A 124 2.53 4.03 -11.65
CA THR A 124 1.39 3.49 -10.89
C THR A 124 0.26 4.49 -10.94
N ILE A 125 -0.90 4.05 -11.39
CA ILE A 125 -2.10 4.88 -11.54
C ILE A 125 -3.27 4.28 -10.78
N VAL A 126 -4.27 5.11 -10.51
CA VAL A 126 -5.58 4.70 -10.06
C VAL A 126 -6.65 5.09 -11.08
N VAL A 127 -7.57 4.17 -11.37
CA VAL A 127 -8.65 4.33 -12.36
C VAL A 127 -9.98 3.94 -11.72
N PRO A 128 -11.08 4.69 -11.90
CA PRO A 128 -12.39 4.27 -11.43
C PRO A 128 -12.90 3.12 -12.31
N LEU A 129 -13.35 2.04 -11.68
CA LEU A 129 -13.80 0.82 -12.35
C LEU A 129 -15.23 0.49 -11.95
N THR A 130 -16.01 0.08 -12.93
CA THR A 130 -17.31 -0.58 -12.74
C THR A 130 -17.28 -1.89 -13.52
N MET A 131 -17.30 -3.01 -12.82
CA MET A 131 -17.23 -4.35 -13.41
C MET A 131 -18.38 -5.21 -12.89
N LYS A 132 -18.99 -6.00 -13.77
CA LYS A 132 -20.00 -6.99 -13.36
C LYS A 132 -19.34 -8.14 -12.60
N ALA A 133 -20.17 -8.97 -11.97
CA ALA A 133 -19.73 -10.21 -11.34
C ALA A 133 -19.00 -11.10 -12.35
N MET A 134 -17.83 -11.64 -11.96
CA MET A 134 -17.03 -12.56 -12.77
C MET A 134 -16.64 -12.00 -14.16
N ASP A 135 -16.47 -10.69 -14.26
CA ASP A 135 -16.26 -9.96 -15.53
C ASP A 135 -14.95 -9.16 -15.52
N TRP A 136 -14.62 -8.52 -16.63
CA TRP A 136 -13.42 -7.70 -16.79
C TRP A 136 -13.72 -6.41 -17.54
N VAL A 137 -12.80 -5.44 -17.43
CA VAL A 137 -12.77 -4.24 -18.29
C VAL A 137 -11.36 -4.07 -18.83
N GLY A 138 -11.27 -3.60 -20.08
CA GLY A 138 -10.01 -3.33 -20.74
C GLY A 138 -9.91 -1.89 -21.20
N PHE A 139 -8.68 -1.39 -21.24
CA PHE A 139 -8.35 -0.07 -21.75
C PHE A 139 -7.25 -0.16 -22.81
N THR A 140 -7.30 0.78 -23.74
CA THR A 140 -6.23 1.06 -24.70
C THR A 140 -5.35 2.17 -24.14
N LEU A 141 -4.08 1.89 -23.94
CA LEU A 141 -3.06 2.88 -23.62
C LEU A 141 -2.49 3.48 -24.90
N GLU A 142 -2.54 4.80 -25.02
CA GLU A 142 -1.95 5.56 -26.13
C GLU A 142 -1.00 6.64 -25.59
N GLU A 143 0.10 6.90 -26.28
CA GLU A 143 0.98 8.02 -25.93
C GLU A 143 0.23 9.35 -26.07
N ALA A 144 0.47 10.25 -25.12
CA ALA A 144 -0.14 11.56 -25.11
C ALA A 144 0.94 12.64 -25.05
N SER A 145 0.64 13.80 -25.61
CA SER A 145 1.47 15.01 -25.49
C SER A 145 1.11 15.88 -24.29
N GLN A 146 -0.07 15.67 -23.71
CA GLN A 146 -0.59 16.48 -22.61
C GLN A 146 -0.35 15.83 -21.25
N CYS A 147 -0.06 16.68 -20.27
CA CYS A 147 0.08 16.27 -18.88
C CYS A 147 -1.27 15.87 -18.30
N VAL A 148 -1.32 14.72 -17.63
CA VAL A 148 -2.44 14.40 -16.75
C VAL A 148 -2.32 15.28 -15.51
N THR A 149 -3.44 15.75 -14.97
CA THR A 149 -3.45 16.59 -13.78
C THR A 149 -2.96 15.78 -12.59
N ASP A 150 -1.84 16.21 -12.01
CA ASP A 150 -1.31 15.61 -10.81
C ASP A 150 -2.16 15.95 -9.58
N ARG A 151 -2.07 15.07 -8.57
CA ARG A 151 -2.57 15.35 -7.22
C ARG A 151 -1.88 16.59 -6.66
N GLN A 152 -2.59 17.34 -5.83
CA GLN A 152 -2.11 18.62 -5.30
C GLN A 152 -1.49 18.43 -3.92
N PRO A 153 -0.26 18.93 -3.67
CA PRO A 153 0.34 18.88 -2.35
C PRO A 153 -0.56 19.55 -1.30
N SER A 154 -0.85 18.86 -0.21
CA SER A 154 -1.69 19.39 0.86
C SER A 154 -1.49 18.61 2.16
N THR A 155 -1.44 19.30 3.30
CA THR A 155 -1.51 18.68 4.65
C THR A 155 -2.95 18.46 5.12
N THR A 156 -3.93 18.84 4.28
CA THR A 156 -5.34 18.54 4.46
C THR A 156 -5.84 17.74 3.27
N ILE A 157 -6.36 16.54 3.54
CA ILE A 157 -7.00 15.70 2.53
C ILE A 157 -8.47 15.46 2.85
N SER A 158 -9.29 15.26 1.83
CA SER A 158 -10.71 15.00 2.02
C SER A 158 -11.30 14.13 0.91
N ASN A 159 -12.37 13.42 1.25
CA ASN A 159 -13.25 12.72 0.32
C ASN A 159 -14.72 13.09 0.60
N ALA A 160 -15.67 12.30 0.09
CA ALA A 160 -17.10 12.52 0.33
C ALA A 160 -17.50 12.45 1.83
N TYR A 161 -16.74 11.69 2.64
CA TYR A 161 -17.10 11.33 4.01
C TYR A 161 -16.28 12.05 5.07
N TYR A 162 -14.99 12.25 4.84
CA TYR A 162 -14.05 12.71 5.85
C TYR A 162 -13.17 13.85 5.33
N THR A 163 -12.70 14.65 6.29
CA THR A 163 -11.56 15.55 6.12
C THR A 163 -10.53 15.20 7.19
N LEU A 164 -9.30 14.95 6.76
CA LEU A 164 -8.14 14.77 7.63
C LEU A 164 -7.23 15.99 7.45
N THR A 165 -6.88 16.64 8.56
CA THR A 165 -5.96 17.77 8.58
C THR A 165 -4.87 17.49 9.59
N PHE A 166 -3.61 17.63 9.18
CA PHE A 166 -2.51 17.70 10.12
C PHE A 166 -2.01 19.15 10.23
N ASP A 167 -2.10 19.70 11.44
CA ASP A 167 -1.58 21.04 11.76
C ASP A 167 -0.94 21.03 13.15
N LYS A 168 0.24 21.64 13.26
CA LYS A 168 0.97 21.84 14.53
C LYS A 168 1.04 20.58 15.43
N GLY A 169 1.32 19.43 14.83
CA GLY A 169 1.46 18.17 15.56
C GLY A 169 0.16 17.49 15.96
N GLN A 170 -0.98 17.95 15.43
CA GLN A 170 -2.29 17.36 15.70
C GLN A 170 -2.94 16.88 14.41
N LEU A 171 -3.38 15.62 14.42
CA LEU A 171 -4.20 15.05 13.36
C LEU A 171 -5.68 15.23 13.72
N VAL A 172 -6.39 16.04 12.96
CA VAL A 172 -7.82 16.28 13.14
C VAL A 172 -8.59 15.52 12.06
N LEU A 173 -9.50 14.66 12.48
CA LEU A 173 -10.49 14.00 11.63
C LEU A 173 -11.85 14.69 11.79
N VAL A 174 -12.49 15.04 10.68
CA VAL A 174 -13.87 15.55 10.66
C VAL A 174 -14.73 14.63 9.82
N ASP A 175 -15.78 14.05 10.41
CA ASP A 175 -16.83 13.35 9.65
C ASP A 175 -17.77 14.40 9.05
N ARG A 176 -17.83 14.46 7.71
CA ARG A 176 -18.59 15.46 6.96
C ARG A 176 -20.10 15.23 7.03
N ARG A 177 -20.54 14.02 7.35
CA ARG A 177 -21.95 13.64 7.49
C ARG A 177 -22.50 14.09 8.84
N THR A 178 -21.75 13.81 9.91
CA THR A 178 -22.19 14.11 11.29
C THR A 178 -21.69 15.47 11.80
N LYS A 179 -20.70 16.06 11.12
CA LYS A 179 -19.95 17.27 11.55
C LYS A 179 -19.18 17.09 12.85
N GLN A 180 -19.01 15.85 13.32
CA GLN A 180 -18.18 15.56 14.49
C GLN A 180 -16.71 15.68 14.13
N SER A 181 -15.91 16.14 15.09
CA SER A 181 -14.47 16.28 14.97
C SER A 181 -13.78 15.48 16.06
N PHE A 182 -12.71 14.79 15.69
CA PHE A 182 -11.87 13.97 16.56
C PHE A 182 -10.44 14.46 16.42
N VAL A 183 -9.81 14.79 17.54
CA VAL A 183 -8.41 15.23 17.61
C VAL A 183 -7.56 14.05 18.01
N ASN A 184 -6.48 13.80 17.26
CA ASN A 184 -5.57 12.68 17.40
C ASN A 184 -6.31 11.34 17.50
N PRO A 185 -7.06 10.94 16.46
CA PRO A 185 -7.88 9.71 16.49
C PRO A 185 -7.06 8.41 16.46
N ILE A 186 -5.74 8.49 16.26
CA ILE A 186 -4.82 7.36 16.23
C ILE A 186 -3.86 7.52 17.40
N HIS A 187 -3.70 6.46 18.18
CA HIS A 187 -2.87 6.40 19.37
C HIS A 187 -2.02 5.12 19.33
N PHE A 188 -0.80 5.22 19.83
CA PHE A 188 0.16 4.14 19.85
C PHE A 188 0.68 4.02 21.28
N ASP A 189 0.59 2.83 21.85
CA ASP A 189 1.12 2.52 23.17
C ASP A 189 2.23 1.48 23.04
N ASP A 190 3.30 1.67 23.79
CA ASP A 190 4.40 0.72 23.89
C ASP A 190 4.66 0.35 25.36
N GLY A 191 4.62 -0.95 25.65
CA GLY A 191 4.71 -1.50 27.01
C GLY A 191 5.67 -2.70 27.09
N GLY A 192 6.03 -3.08 28.31
CA GLY A 192 6.88 -4.24 28.54
C GLY A 192 6.11 -5.56 28.46
N ASP A 193 6.74 -6.57 27.86
CA ASP A 193 6.28 -7.95 27.89
C ASP A 193 7.39 -8.83 28.50
N GLU A 194 7.12 -9.38 29.69
CA GLU A 194 7.92 -10.40 30.39
C GLU A 194 7.41 -11.82 30.14
N GLY A 195 6.44 -11.96 29.25
CA GLY A 195 5.83 -13.22 28.86
C GLY A 195 6.72 -14.08 27.97
N ASP A 196 6.08 -15.00 27.28
CA ASP A 196 6.72 -15.85 26.28
C ASP A 196 5.88 -15.89 24.99
N THR A 197 6.16 -16.85 24.11
CA THR A 197 5.45 -16.97 22.83
C THR A 197 4.00 -17.45 22.95
N TYR A 198 3.54 -17.80 24.16
CA TYR A 198 2.17 -18.22 24.43
C TYR A 198 1.37 -17.12 25.13
N ASP A 199 1.96 -16.55 26.19
CA ASP A 199 1.25 -15.65 27.09
C ASP A 199 1.95 -14.29 27.21
N TYR A 200 1.24 -13.21 26.93
CA TYR A 200 1.65 -11.85 27.28
C TYR A 200 1.63 -11.69 28.81
N SER A 201 2.72 -11.21 29.37
CA SER A 201 2.82 -10.87 30.80
C SER A 201 3.34 -9.45 30.96
N PRO A 202 2.53 -8.49 31.43
CA PRO A 202 2.99 -7.12 31.65
C PRO A 202 4.22 -7.09 32.56
N ALA A 203 5.18 -6.22 32.24
CA ALA A 203 6.36 -6.05 33.08
C ALA A 203 6.00 -5.56 34.49
N PHE A 204 6.68 -6.08 35.52
CA PHE A 204 6.40 -5.66 36.91
C PHE A 204 6.80 -4.20 37.17
N GLN A 205 7.89 -3.75 36.54
CA GLN A 205 8.37 -2.38 36.57
C GLN A 205 8.23 -1.77 35.17
N ASP A 206 6.99 -1.52 34.77
CA ASP A 206 6.72 -1.02 33.43
C ASP A 206 6.82 0.51 33.33
N TRP A 207 7.25 0.96 32.15
CA TRP A 207 7.07 2.32 31.67
C TRP A 207 6.26 2.24 30.38
N LEU A 208 4.95 2.47 30.51
CA LEU A 208 4.04 2.61 29.38
C LEU A 208 4.31 3.94 28.68
N LEU A 209 4.62 3.84 27.39
CA LEU A 209 4.95 4.96 26.53
C LEU A 209 3.75 5.29 25.65
N ASP A 210 3.23 6.50 25.81
CA ASP A 210 2.26 7.12 24.89
C ASP A 210 3.04 7.73 23.72
N LEU A 211 2.95 7.08 22.57
CA LEU A 211 3.69 7.43 21.37
C LEU A 211 2.85 8.31 20.46
N THR A 212 3.44 9.44 20.07
CA THR A 212 2.73 10.51 19.34
C THR A 212 3.27 10.72 17.94
N LEU A 213 2.40 11.19 17.04
CA LEU A 213 2.74 11.65 15.70
C LEU A 213 3.09 13.15 15.65
N ALA A 214 3.13 13.85 16.80
CA ALA A 214 3.24 15.29 16.86
C ALA A 214 4.49 15.86 16.18
N GLU A 215 5.60 15.10 16.20
CA GLU A 215 6.88 15.49 15.61
C GLU A 215 7.09 14.91 14.20
N ALA A 216 6.08 14.26 13.61
CA ALA A 216 6.20 13.66 12.29
C ALA A 216 6.40 14.72 11.20
N GLU A 217 7.28 14.44 10.24
CA GLU A 217 7.26 15.09 8.94
C GLU A 217 6.04 14.58 8.16
N VAL A 218 5.17 15.51 7.76
CA VAL A 218 3.93 15.17 7.06
C VAL A 218 3.92 15.72 5.65
N THR A 219 3.76 14.82 4.69
CA THR A 219 3.55 15.13 3.28
C THR A 219 2.19 14.59 2.86
N GLY A 220 1.41 15.35 2.10
CA GLY A 220 0.14 14.84 1.60
C GLY A 220 -0.17 15.30 0.19
N GLN A 221 -1.11 14.58 -0.43
CA GLN A 221 -1.52 14.73 -1.81
C GLN A 221 -3.05 14.61 -1.88
N GLN A 222 -3.73 15.69 -2.26
CA GLN A 222 -5.16 15.69 -2.53
C GLN A 222 -5.40 15.32 -4.00
N GLY A 223 -6.17 14.26 -4.22
CA GLY A 223 -6.67 13.85 -5.52
C GLY A 223 -8.20 13.86 -5.59
N LYS A 224 -8.73 13.70 -6.80
CA LYS A 224 -10.14 13.47 -7.10
C LYS A 224 -10.56 12.03 -6.86
N LEU A 225 -9.68 11.05 -7.14
CA LEU A 225 -9.96 9.62 -6.94
C LEU A 225 -9.39 9.14 -5.62
N VAL A 226 -8.17 9.56 -5.29
CA VAL A 226 -7.49 9.16 -4.06
C VAL A 226 -6.65 10.29 -3.49
N SER A 227 -6.76 10.47 -2.18
CA SER A 227 -5.93 11.38 -1.42
C SER A 227 -5.12 10.63 -0.37
N GLU A 228 -3.94 11.13 -0.06
CA GLU A 228 -2.97 10.45 0.80
C GLU A 228 -2.29 11.44 1.73
N LEU A 229 -2.08 11.03 2.99
CA LEU A 229 -1.33 11.77 3.99
C LEU A 229 -0.30 10.82 4.60
N VAL A 230 0.98 11.16 4.44
CA VAL A 230 2.11 10.33 4.88
C VAL A 230 2.85 11.03 6.00
N PHE A 231 2.98 10.35 7.13
CA PHE A 231 3.70 10.75 8.31
C PHE A 231 5.00 9.96 8.37
N ARG A 232 6.12 10.64 8.60
CA ARG A 232 7.43 10.03 8.83
C ARG A 232 8.00 10.59 10.10
N GLY A 233 8.42 9.72 11.00
CA GLY A 233 9.02 10.16 12.25
C GLY A 233 9.81 9.04 12.90
N GLN A 234 10.16 9.27 14.15
CA GLN A 234 10.84 8.30 14.98
C GLN A 234 10.41 8.45 16.43
N TRP A 235 10.35 7.33 17.14
CA TRP A 235 10.13 7.30 18.58
C TRP A 235 11.40 6.89 19.31
N GLN A 236 11.57 7.38 20.53
CA GLN A 236 12.65 6.96 21.42
C GLN A 236 12.10 5.87 22.35
N LEU A 237 12.59 4.64 22.20
CA LEU A 237 12.13 3.48 22.97
C LEU A 237 13.25 2.86 23.82
N PRO A 238 12.92 2.19 24.93
CA PRO A 238 13.86 1.33 25.64
C PRO A 238 14.28 0.14 24.77
N SER A 239 15.56 -0.26 24.81
CA SER A 239 16.05 -1.44 24.07
C SER A 239 15.60 -2.76 24.67
N ASP A 240 15.29 -2.78 25.96
CA ASP A 240 15.04 -3.96 26.76
C ASP A 240 14.27 -3.61 28.05
N LEU A 241 13.85 -4.64 28.78
CA LEU A 241 13.10 -4.51 30.04
C LEU A 241 13.89 -3.80 31.15
N ALA A 242 15.22 -3.93 31.18
CA ALA A 242 16.05 -3.29 32.21
C ALA A 242 16.10 -1.76 32.00
N GLN A 243 16.29 -1.33 30.75
CA GLN A 243 16.20 0.09 30.40
C GLN A 243 14.78 0.63 30.57
N ARG A 244 13.75 -0.17 30.29
CA ARG A 244 12.35 0.20 30.51
C ARG A 244 12.06 0.47 31.99
N ALA A 245 12.47 -0.44 32.87
CA ALA A 245 12.37 -0.25 34.32
C ALA A 245 13.15 0.98 34.81
N ALA A 246 14.29 1.28 34.19
CA ALA A 246 15.10 2.47 34.46
C ALA A 246 14.60 3.76 33.79
N LYS A 247 13.50 3.72 33.03
CA LYS A 247 12.95 4.82 32.22
C LYS A 247 13.95 5.47 31.27
N LYS A 248 14.76 4.63 30.63
CA LYS A 248 15.76 5.04 29.65
C LYS A 248 15.34 4.61 28.25
N ALA A 249 15.18 5.57 27.36
CA ALA A 249 14.97 5.34 25.94
C ALA A 249 16.30 5.52 25.21
N SER A 250 16.80 4.47 24.57
CA SER A 250 18.13 4.46 23.92
C SER A 250 18.11 4.01 22.47
N VAL A 251 16.94 3.66 21.94
CA VAL A 251 16.76 3.18 20.57
C VAL A 251 15.83 4.12 19.84
N GLU A 252 16.24 4.54 18.65
CA GLU A 252 15.38 5.25 17.72
C GLU A 252 14.60 4.23 16.89
N MET A 253 13.27 4.25 17.00
CA MET A 253 12.37 3.42 16.20
C MET A 253 11.73 4.28 15.12
N PRO A 254 12.20 4.24 13.87
CA PRO A 254 11.57 4.97 12.78
C PRO A 254 10.19 4.41 12.47
N TYR A 255 9.28 5.25 12.01
CA TYR A 255 7.96 4.84 11.54
C TYR A 255 7.54 5.61 10.30
N VAL A 256 6.70 4.97 9.50
CA VAL A 256 5.93 5.59 8.42
C VAL A 256 4.47 5.20 8.55
N LEU A 257 3.59 6.18 8.72
CA LEU A 257 2.13 5.98 8.66
C LEU A 257 1.60 6.63 7.37
N VAL A 258 0.88 5.87 6.57
CA VAL A 258 0.20 6.34 5.37
C VAL A 258 -1.30 6.24 5.60
N LEU A 259 -2.02 7.36 5.51
CA LEU A 259 -3.49 7.40 5.53
C LEU A 259 -4.01 7.69 4.13
N LYS A 260 -4.94 6.89 3.63
CA LYS A 260 -5.52 7.02 2.29
C LYS A 260 -7.04 7.18 2.36
N LEU A 261 -7.55 8.14 1.60
CA LEU A 261 -8.98 8.37 1.38
C LEU A 261 -9.29 8.19 -0.11
N ALA A 262 -10.09 7.18 -0.45
CA ALA A 262 -10.68 7.07 -1.78
C ALA A 262 -11.96 7.94 -1.86
N ALA A 263 -12.23 8.52 -3.03
CA ALA A 263 -13.28 9.53 -3.23
C ALA A 263 -14.65 9.15 -2.65
N ASP A 264 -15.08 7.93 -2.95
CA ASP A 264 -16.41 7.40 -2.62
C ASP A 264 -16.36 6.20 -1.66
N ASP A 265 -15.34 6.14 -0.79
CA ASP A 265 -15.18 5.10 0.22
C ASP A 265 -15.26 5.66 1.65
N PRO A 266 -16.16 5.18 2.52
CA PRO A 266 -16.20 5.55 3.93
C PRO A 266 -15.12 4.87 4.78
N VAL A 267 -14.22 4.06 4.21
CA VAL A 267 -13.07 3.49 4.91
C VAL A 267 -11.87 4.43 4.82
N ILE A 268 -11.28 4.74 5.97
CA ILE A 268 -9.95 5.36 6.04
C ILE A 268 -8.94 4.22 6.02
N HIS A 269 -8.26 4.04 4.88
CA HIS A 269 -7.25 2.99 4.73
C HIS A 269 -5.94 3.47 5.36
N PHE A 270 -5.20 2.55 5.97
CA PHE A 270 -3.89 2.87 6.52
C PHE A 270 -2.85 1.79 6.25
N GLU A 271 -1.60 2.21 6.20
CA GLU A 271 -0.41 1.34 6.17
C GLU A 271 0.59 1.91 7.18
N PHE A 272 1.11 1.06 8.06
CA PHE A 272 2.06 1.43 9.09
C PHE A 272 3.27 0.51 9.01
N THR A 273 4.46 1.08 8.90
CA THR A 273 5.74 0.35 8.73
C THR A 273 6.84 0.97 9.56
#